data_AF-A0A918JCT5-F1
#
_entry.id   AF-A0A918JCT5-F1
#
_cell.length_a   1.000
_cell.length_b   1.000
_cell.length_c   1.000
_cell.angle_alpha   90.00
_cell.angle_beta   90.00
_cell.angle_gamma   90.00
#
_symmetry.space_group_name_H-M   'P 1'
#
loop_
_entity.id
_entity.type
_entity.pdbx_description
1 polymer ?
#
loop_
_entity_poly.entity_id
_entity_poly.type
_entity_poly.pdbx_seq_one_letter_code
_entity_poly.pdbx_strand_id
1 'polypeptide(L)' 'MTSKSIPELLKRSLQSHLEDADLHEDEELQDIIGKLSSLSTKVAEAKAKALARRAKNKGG' A
#
# COMPACT_ATOMS: atom_id res chain seq x y z
N MET A 1 -8.65 -14.04 3.80
CA MET A 1 -7.37 -13.37 3.46
C MET A 1 -7.67 -11.99 2.95
N THR A 2 -7.22 -10.94 3.64
CA THR A 2 -7.34 -9.57 3.12
C THR A 2 -6.51 -9.49 1.85
N SER A 3 -7.16 -9.32 0.69
CA SER A 3 -6.43 -9.10 -0.56
C SER A 3 -5.56 -7.87 -0.36
N LYS A 4 -4.22 -8.04 -0.45
CA LYS A 4 -3.27 -6.93 -0.32
C LYS A 4 -3.64 -5.85 -1.33
N SER A 5 -3.47 -4.59 -0.92
CA SER A 5 -3.70 -3.46 -1.83
C SER A 5 -2.66 -3.52 -2.96
N ILE A 6 -2.99 -2.97 -4.14
CA ILE A 6 -2.02 -2.85 -5.24
C ILE A 6 -0.74 -2.13 -4.78
N PRO A 7 -0.80 -1.01 -4.01
CA PRO A 7 0.40 -0.38 -3.47
C PRO A 7 1.28 -1.32 -2.62
N GLU A 8 0.65 -2.18 -1.81
CA GLU A 8 1.37 -3.16 -0.98
C GLU A 8 2.04 -4.26 -1.83
N LEU A 9 1.41 -4.66 -2.95
CA LEU A 9 2.02 -5.60 -3.90
C LEU A 9 3.22 -4.97 -4.61
N LEU A 10 3.08 -3.73 -5.08
CA LEU A 10 4.17 -2.99 -5.72
C LEU A 10 5.35 -2.78 -4.77
N LYS A 11 5.08 -2.43 -3.51
CA LYS A 11 6.11 -2.29 -2.48
C LYS A 11 6.92 -3.58 -2.34
N ARG A 12 6.25 -4.73 -2.20
CA ARG A 12 6.92 -6.03 -2.04
C ARG A 12 7.73 -6.41 -3.27
N SER A 13 7.18 -6.17 -4.46
CA SER A 13 7.89 -6.44 -5.71
C SER A 13 9.17 -5.61 -5.79
N LEU A 14 9.10 -4.33 -5.44
CA LEU A 14 10.26 -3.44 -5.43
C LEU A 14 11.30 -3.87 -4.39
N GLN A 15 10.88 -4.23 -3.17
CA GLN A 15 11.78 -4.75 -2.13
C GLN A 15 12.52 -6.02 -2.57
N SER A 16 11.82 -6.94 -3.23
CA SER A 16 12.43 -8.15 -3.79
C SER A 16 13.49 -7.80 -4.85
N HIS A 17 13.19 -6.86 -5.75
CA HIS A 17 14.15 -6.47 -6.78
C HIS A 17 15.38 -5.74 -6.21
N LEU A 18 15.21 -4.97 -5.14
CA LEU A 18 16.30 -4.33 -4.40
C LEU A 18 17.22 -5.36 -3.73
N GLU A 19 16.62 -6.37 -3.09
CA GLU A 19 17.33 -7.51 -2.48
C GLU A 19 18.13 -8.28 -3.55
N ASP A 20 17.49 -8.61 -4.67
CA ASP A 20 18.13 -9.37 -5.75
C ASP A 20 19.30 -8.61 -6.42
N ALA A 21 19.26 -7.27 -6.39
CA ALA A 21 20.24 -6.40 -7.03
C ALA A 21 21.31 -5.83 -6.06
N ASP A 22 21.22 -6.15 -4.76
CA ASP A 22 22.07 -5.57 -3.70
C ASP A 22 22.03 -4.02 -3.65
N LEU A 23 20.85 -3.44 -3.91
CA LEU A 23 20.64 -1.98 -4.01
C LEU A 23 19.97 -1.39 -2.77
N HIS A 24 20.15 -2.03 -1.60
CA HIS A 24 19.45 -1.68 -0.36
C HIS A 24 19.60 -0.22 0.07
N GLU A 25 20.73 0.40 -0.24
CA GLU A 25 21.08 1.77 0.17
C GLU A 25 20.72 2.84 -0.87
N ASP A 26 20.09 2.46 -1.99
CA ASP A 26 19.67 3.43 -2.99
C ASP A 26 18.55 4.35 -2.45
N GLU A 27 18.89 5.62 -2.23
CA GLU A 27 18.00 6.60 -1.62
C GLU A 27 16.73 6.85 -2.44
N GLU A 28 16.81 6.83 -3.77
CA GLU A 28 15.67 7.06 -4.64
C GLU A 28 14.67 5.91 -4.53
N LEU A 29 15.16 4.67 -4.51
CA LEU A 29 14.33 3.48 -4.36
C LEU A 29 13.72 3.38 -2.95
N GLN A 30 14.45 3.80 -1.90
CA GLN A 30 13.91 3.91 -0.54
C GLN A 30 12.78 4.95 -0.44
N ASP A 31 12.92 6.10 -1.10
CA ASP A 31 11.85 7.11 -1.18
C ASP A 31 10.60 6.56 -1.89
N ILE A 32 10.78 5.79 -2.98
CA ILE A 32 9.67 5.11 -3.66
C ILE A 32 8.97 4.11 -2.72
N ILE A 33 9.70 3.32 -1.93
CA ILE A 33 9.11 2.43 -0.91
C ILE A 33 8.30 3.23 0.12
N GLY A 34 8.82 4.38 0.56
CA GLY A 34 8.12 5.30 1.46
C GLY A 34 6.80 5.80 0.88
N LYS A 35 6.83 6.26 -0.38
CA LYS A 35 5.64 6.71 -1.13
C LYS A 35 4.60 5.60 -1.28
N LEU A 36 5.02 4.38 -1.61
CA LEU A 36 4.14 3.21 -1.73
C LEU A 36 3.50 2.84 -0.38
N SER A 37 4.25 2.94 0.71
CA SER A 37 3.74 2.71 2.07
C SER A 37 2.68 3.75 2.44
N SER A 38 2.95 5.04 2.19
CA SER A 38 1.98 6.14 2.41
C SER A 38 0.69 5.96 1.60
N LEU A 39 0.82 5.57 0.32
CA LEU A 39 -0.31 5.32 -0.55
C LEU A 39 -1.15 4.12 -0.07
N SER A 40 -0.51 3.04 0.37
CA SER A 40 -1.19 1.86 0.92
C SER A 40 -2.09 2.24 2.12
N THR A 41 -1.56 3.04 3.06
CA THR A 41 -2.32 3.56 4.21
C THR A 41 -3.51 4.39 3.78
N LYS A 42 -3.32 5.36 2.88
CA LYS A 42 -4.41 6.21 2.36
C LYS A 42 -5.51 5.39 1.68
N VAL A 43 -5.15 4.36 0.92
CA VAL A 43 -6.10 3.44 0.29
C VAL A 43 -6.89 2.65 1.33
N ALA A 44 -6.23 2.15 2.38
CA ALA A 44 -6.88 1.43 3.46
C ALA A 44 -7.91 2.32 4.18
N GLU A 45 -7.53 3.55 4.52
CA GLU A 45 -8.44 4.53 5.13
C GLU A 45 -9.62 4.88 4.23
N ALA A 46 -9.37 5.13 2.93
CA ALA A 46 -10.42 5.46 1.98
C ALA A 46 -11.43 4.31 1.83
N LYS A 47 -10.94 3.06 1.78
CA LYS A 47 -11.79 1.86 1.76
C LYS A 47 -12.61 1.73 3.04
N ALA A 48 -11.99 1.90 4.21
CA ALA A 48 -12.69 1.86 5.50
C ALA A 48 -13.80 2.91 5.57
N LYS A 49 -13.51 4.16 5.18
CA LYS A 49 -14.49 5.26 5.10
C LYS A 49 -15.64 4.91 4.14
N ALA A 50 -15.35 4.35 2.97
CA ALA A 50 -16.37 3.94 2.00
C ALA A 50 -17.27 2.83 2.53
N LEU A 51 -16.70 1.82 3.18
CA LEU A 51 -17.45 0.72 3.80
C LEU A 51 -18.34 1.21 4.94
N ALA A 52 -17.84 2.10 5.80
CA ALA A 52 -18.62 2.70 6.88
C ALA A 52 -19.83 3.50 6.36
N ARG A 53 -19.64 4.31 5.30
CA ARG A 53 -20.75 5.03 4.63
C ARG A 53 -21.79 4.06 4.06
N ARG A 54 -21.33 2.99 3.39
CA ARG A 54 -22.24 1.98 2.82
C ARG A 54 -23.04 1.25 3.90
N ALA A 55 -22.42 0.96 5.05
CA ALA A 55 -23.10 0.33 6.18
C ALA A 55 -24.18 1.26 6.77
N LYS A 56 -23.89 2.55 6.94
CA LYS A 56 -24.87 3.56 7.39
C LYS A 56 -26.07 3.66 6.44
N ASN A 57 -25.82 3.67 5.12
CA ASN A 57 -26.88 3.82 4.11
C ASN A 57 -27.73 2.55 3.90
N LYS A 58 -27.35 1.40 4.45
CA LYS A 58 -28.12 0.14 4.37
C LYS A 58 -28.92 -0.17 5.63
N GLY A 59 -28.74 0.62 6.70
CA GLY A 59 -29.35 0.38 8.01
C GLY A 59 -30.26 1.52 8.49
N GLY A 60 -30.65 2.44 7.61
CA GLY A 60 -31.67 3.47 7.85
C GLY A 60 -32.64 3.49 6.69
#